data_AF-A0A0G0GLH7-F1
#
_entry.id   AF-A0A0G0GLH7-F1
#
_cell.length_a   1.000
_cell.length_b   1.000
_cell.length_c   1.000
_cell.angle_alpha   90.00
_cell.angle_beta   90.00
_cell.angle_gamma   90.00
#
_symmetry.space_group_name_H-M   'P 1'
#
loop_
_entity.id
_entity.type
_entity.pdbx_description
1 polymer ?
#
loop_
_entity_poly.entity_id
_entity_poly.type
_entity_poly.pdbx_seq_one_letter_code
_entity_poly.pdbx_strand_id
1 'polypeptide(L)'
;MKKILLTLIVFILFSVSVFAASRSAGGDTTDDARKAMESERLENAREDLQEKKVAVKRVTERVKERLATVDASEAGLKCGDLDNIDERVKCRLNLEGRDRYKEAQLQFLPEECRAQDGDARSRCIRVYKLTQQCWESKDDKLRISCVKRNMGLEKPVKEEIASCKELEGDERVQCVKDLRESVYDSIKFRFYNLEEKAERLLEAGKIDEETVAKLVSDLETKKIEFNEAKTLSEKKVIINEVKEIWKNFVKAVREYNGGIDEN
;
A
#
# COMPACT_ATOMS: atom_id res chain seq x y z
N MET A 1 -19.41 -20.81 -9.33
CA MET A 1 -18.58 -20.14 -10.35
C MET A 1 -18.80 -20.64 -11.79
N LYS A 2 -19.11 -21.92 -12.06
CA LYS A 2 -19.37 -22.42 -13.44
C LYS A 2 -20.62 -21.86 -14.15
N LYS A 3 -21.59 -21.30 -13.42
CA LYS A 3 -22.84 -20.76 -14.01
C LYS A 3 -22.74 -19.33 -14.57
N ILE A 4 -21.70 -18.57 -14.21
CA ILE A 4 -21.51 -17.17 -14.67
C ILE A 4 -20.78 -17.15 -16.03
N LEU A 5 -19.96 -18.17 -16.32
CA LEU A 5 -19.23 -18.27 -17.59
C LEU A 5 -20.15 -18.64 -18.77
N LEU A 6 -21.28 -19.32 -18.51
CA LEU A 6 -22.21 -19.75 -19.56
C LEU A 6 -23.09 -18.60 -20.07
N THR A 7 -23.41 -17.62 -19.21
CA THR A 7 -24.25 -16.47 -19.57
C THR A 7 -23.51 -15.43 -20.43
N LEU A 8 -22.19 -15.32 -20.28
CA LEU A 8 -21.36 -14.41 -21.10
C LEU A 8 -21.18 -14.88 -22.54
N ILE A 9 -21.20 -16.19 -22.79
CA ILE A 9 -21.05 -16.74 -24.15
C ILE A 9 -22.35 -16.59 -24.97
N VAL A 10 -23.52 -16.58 -24.33
CA VAL A 10 -24.83 -16.40 -25.01
C VAL A 10 -25.05 -14.94 -25.43
N PHE A 11 -24.49 -13.97 -24.71
CA PHE A 11 -24.66 -12.54 -25.05
C PHE A 11 -23.82 -12.09 -26.26
N ILE A 12 -22.68 -12.73 -26.51
CA ILE A 12 -21.79 -12.41 -27.65
C ILE A 12 -22.36 -12.98 -28.98
N LEU A 13 -23.26 -13.97 -28.91
CA LEU A 13 -23.87 -14.56 -30.11
C LEU A 13 -25.12 -13.82 -30.61
N PHE A 14 -25.64 -12.83 -29.88
CA PHE A 14 -26.87 -12.11 -30.25
C PHE A 14 -26.65 -10.67 -30.77
N SER A 15 -25.41 -10.17 -30.84
CA SER A 15 -25.13 -8.79 -31.29
C SER A 15 -24.77 -8.66 -32.77
N VAL A 16 -25.07 -9.66 -33.61
CA VAL A 16 -24.79 -9.61 -35.06
C VAL A 16 -26.07 -9.81 -35.87
N SER A 17 -26.97 -8.83 -35.90
CA SER A 17 -27.86 -8.65 -37.05
C SER A 17 -28.41 -7.23 -37.13
N VAL A 18 -28.71 -6.82 -38.37
CA VAL A 18 -29.35 -5.56 -38.80
C VAL A 18 -28.38 -4.43 -39.13
N PHE A 19 -27.76 -4.52 -40.31
CA PHE A 19 -27.78 -3.43 -41.29
C PHE A 19 -27.74 -3.99 -42.72
N ALA A 20 -28.91 -3.99 -43.36
CA ALA A 20 -29.15 -4.06 -44.80
C ALA A 20 -30.43 -3.25 -45.02
N ALA A 21 -30.61 -2.37 -46.01
CA ALA A 21 -29.83 -1.98 -47.17
C ALA A 21 -30.33 -0.57 -47.61
N SER A 22 -29.45 0.23 -48.21
CA SER A 22 -29.87 1.25 -49.19
C SER A 22 -29.01 1.06 -50.44
N ARG A 23 -29.66 0.62 -51.52
CA ARG A 23 -29.05 0.41 -52.84
C ARG A 23 -29.03 1.74 -53.58
N SER A 24 -27.84 2.28 -53.82
CA SER A 24 -27.59 3.19 -54.94
C SER A 24 -26.75 2.42 -55.95
N ALA A 25 -27.31 2.23 -57.15
CA ALA A 25 -26.66 1.51 -58.23
C ALA A 25 -25.71 2.46 -58.98
N GLY A 26 -24.42 2.25 -58.77
CA GLY A 26 -23.34 2.77 -59.62
C GLY A 26 -22.16 1.81 -59.52
N GLY A 27 -21.90 1.03 -60.57
CA GLY A 27 -20.58 0.45 -60.78
C GLY A 27 -19.55 1.59 -60.90
N ASP A 28 -18.26 1.40 -60.69
CA ASP A 28 -17.50 0.23 -61.13
C ASP A 28 -16.09 0.37 -60.51
N THR A 29 -15.46 -0.76 -60.16
CA THR A 29 -14.02 -0.96 -59.81
C THR A 29 -13.44 -0.54 -58.45
N THR A 30 -14.07 0.28 -57.60
CA THR A 30 -13.41 0.76 -56.35
C THR A 30 -13.69 -0.08 -55.08
N ASP A 31 -14.70 -0.94 -55.09
CA ASP A 31 -15.16 -1.68 -53.90
C ASP A 31 -14.28 -2.90 -53.55
N ASP A 32 -13.70 -3.57 -54.56
CA ASP A 32 -12.83 -4.73 -54.32
C ASP A 32 -11.47 -4.30 -53.77
N ALA A 33 -10.93 -3.17 -54.25
CA ALA A 33 -9.72 -2.57 -53.69
C ALA A 33 -9.91 -2.15 -52.23
N ARG A 34 -11.08 -1.60 -51.89
CA ARG A 34 -11.42 -1.20 -50.52
C ARG A 34 -11.53 -2.42 -49.58
N LYS A 35 -12.16 -3.51 -50.02
CA LYS A 35 -12.24 -4.76 -49.23
C LYS A 35 -10.88 -5.41 -49.03
N ALA A 36 -10.01 -5.38 -50.04
CA ALA A 36 -8.64 -5.89 -49.92
C ALA A 36 -7.82 -5.08 -48.89
N MET A 37 -7.89 -3.73 -48.95
CA MET A 37 -7.23 -2.86 -47.97
C MET A 37 -7.77 -3.04 -46.55
N GLU A 38 -9.09 -3.25 -46.40
CA GLU A 38 -9.71 -3.48 -45.09
C GLU A 38 -9.32 -4.83 -44.49
N SER A 39 -9.21 -5.88 -45.32
CA SER A 39 -8.70 -7.20 -44.91
C SER A 39 -7.24 -7.13 -44.45
N GLU A 40 -6.37 -6.47 -45.22
CA GLU A 40 -4.95 -6.31 -44.87
C GLU A 40 -4.78 -5.50 -43.57
N ARG A 41 -5.59 -4.46 -43.38
CA ARG A 41 -5.59 -3.66 -42.14
C ARG A 41 -6.01 -4.47 -40.92
N LEU A 42 -6.98 -5.37 -41.06
CA LEU A 42 -7.42 -6.26 -39.99
C LEU A 42 -6.38 -7.32 -39.65
N GLU A 43 -5.67 -7.85 -40.64
CA GLU A 43 -4.60 -8.82 -40.45
C GLU A 43 -3.42 -8.18 -39.70
N ASN A 44 -2.97 -7.00 -40.13
CA ASN A 44 -1.92 -6.22 -39.45
C ASN A 44 -2.30 -5.86 -38.01
N ALA A 45 -3.57 -5.47 -37.77
CA ALA A 45 -4.04 -5.17 -36.41
C ALA A 45 -4.08 -6.41 -35.51
N ARG A 46 -4.32 -7.60 -36.08
CA ARG A 46 -4.32 -8.86 -35.34
C ARG A 46 -2.91 -9.27 -34.93
N GLU A 47 -1.93 -9.09 -35.81
CA GLU A 47 -0.52 -9.33 -35.51
C GLU A 47 0.00 -8.41 -34.39
N ASP A 48 -0.27 -7.10 -34.47
CA ASP A 48 0.10 -6.14 -33.42
C ASP A 48 -0.55 -6.46 -32.06
N LEU A 49 -1.83 -6.87 -32.06
CA LEU A 49 -2.50 -7.30 -30.84
C LEU A 49 -1.85 -8.58 -30.25
N GLN A 50 -1.41 -9.50 -31.09
CA GLN A 50 -0.78 -10.75 -30.67
C GLN A 50 0.60 -10.47 -30.08
N GLU A 51 1.39 -9.57 -30.68
CA GLU A 51 2.68 -9.14 -30.15
C GLU A 51 2.52 -8.44 -28.79
N LYS A 52 1.56 -7.52 -28.66
CA LYS A 52 1.24 -6.85 -27.39
C LYS A 52 0.84 -7.84 -26.30
N LYS A 53 0.03 -8.86 -26.61
CA LYS A 53 -0.33 -9.92 -25.64
C LYS A 53 0.89 -10.71 -25.15
N VAL A 54 1.83 -11.03 -26.05
CA VAL A 54 3.07 -11.71 -25.68
C VAL A 54 3.95 -10.82 -24.80
N ALA A 55 4.06 -9.52 -25.13
CA ALA A 55 4.82 -8.56 -24.35
C ALA A 55 4.24 -8.41 -22.92
N VAL A 56 2.92 -8.23 -22.79
CA VAL A 56 2.24 -8.16 -21.49
C VAL A 56 2.48 -9.43 -20.70
N LYS A 57 2.32 -10.62 -21.29
CA LYS A 57 2.58 -11.90 -20.61
C LYS A 57 4.01 -11.99 -20.08
N ARG A 58 5.03 -11.58 -20.85
CA ARG A 58 6.44 -11.58 -20.40
C ARG A 58 6.69 -10.58 -19.27
N VAL A 59 6.01 -9.44 -19.26
CA VAL A 59 6.12 -8.47 -18.16
C VAL A 59 5.44 -9.03 -16.91
N THR A 60 4.25 -9.62 -17.03
CA THR A 60 3.53 -10.24 -15.92
C THR A 60 4.33 -11.38 -15.28
N GLU A 61 4.93 -12.27 -16.07
CA GLU A 61 5.77 -13.35 -15.52
C GLU A 61 7.02 -12.80 -14.81
N ARG A 62 7.70 -11.78 -15.37
CA ARG A 62 8.84 -11.14 -14.70
C ARG A 62 8.45 -10.43 -13.40
N VAL A 63 7.28 -9.81 -13.35
CA VAL A 63 6.74 -9.20 -12.12
C VAL A 63 6.40 -10.28 -11.10
N LYS A 64 5.80 -11.40 -11.53
CA LYS A 64 5.47 -12.54 -10.67
C LYS A 64 6.72 -13.19 -10.08
N GLU A 65 7.77 -13.39 -10.88
CA GLU A 65 9.06 -13.94 -10.43
C GLU A 65 9.75 -13.00 -9.44
N ARG A 66 9.74 -11.68 -9.70
CA ARG A 66 10.27 -10.69 -8.75
C ARG A 66 9.47 -10.63 -7.45
N LEU A 67 8.15 -10.77 -7.50
CA LEU A 67 7.31 -10.84 -6.31
C LEU A 67 7.58 -12.12 -5.51
N ALA A 68 7.77 -13.27 -6.17
CA ALA A 68 8.13 -14.53 -5.50
C ALA A 68 9.49 -14.46 -4.80
N THR A 69 10.46 -13.68 -5.31
CA THR A 69 11.75 -13.48 -4.63
C THR A 69 11.70 -12.55 -3.41
N VAL A 70 10.61 -11.79 -3.22
CA VAL A 70 10.44 -10.93 -2.03
C VAL A 70 10.05 -11.76 -0.79
N ASP A 71 9.35 -12.89 -0.96
CA ASP A 71 8.99 -13.80 0.15
C ASP A 71 10.18 -14.59 0.71
N ALA A 72 11.27 -14.74 -0.05
CA ALA A 72 12.47 -15.48 0.38
C ALA A 72 13.45 -14.65 1.25
N SER A 73 13.08 -13.42 1.62
CA SER A 73 14.00 -12.41 2.17
C SER A 73 14.08 -12.34 3.70
N GLU A 74 13.28 -13.12 4.44
CA GLU A 74 13.30 -13.09 5.91
C GLU A 74 14.36 -14.02 6.53
N ALA A 75 14.88 -14.98 5.77
CA ALA A 75 15.89 -15.91 6.26
C ALA A 75 17.20 -15.17 6.61
N GLY A 76 17.56 -15.16 7.89
CA GLY A 76 18.82 -14.60 8.39
C GLY A 76 18.77 -13.15 8.91
N LEU A 77 17.59 -12.70 9.34
CA LEU A 77 17.44 -11.52 10.21
C LEU A 77 17.66 -11.93 11.67
N LYS A 78 18.49 -11.21 12.43
CA LYS A 78 18.79 -11.54 13.84
C LYS A 78 17.58 -11.34 14.73
N CYS A 79 16.82 -10.27 14.49
CA CYS A 79 15.66 -9.93 15.30
C CYS A 79 14.35 -10.49 14.74
N GLY A 80 14.36 -11.11 13.55
CA GLY A 80 13.15 -11.53 12.87
C GLY A 80 12.49 -12.77 13.45
N ASP A 81 13.30 -13.67 14.00
CA ASP A 81 12.88 -15.00 14.43
C ASP A 81 12.44 -15.06 15.91
N LEU A 82 12.42 -13.93 16.63
CA LEU A 82 11.93 -13.88 18.02
C LEU A 82 10.39 -13.90 18.03
N ASP A 83 9.80 -14.57 19.02
CA ASP A 83 8.36 -14.86 19.04
C ASP A 83 7.49 -13.63 19.38
N ASN A 84 7.96 -12.75 20.27
CA ASN A 84 7.19 -11.60 20.74
C ASN A 84 7.61 -10.28 20.06
N ILE A 85 6.62 -9.43 19.71
CA ILE A 85 6.83 -8.05 19.24
C ILE A 85 7.78 -7.29 20.17
N ASP A 86 7.60 -7.39 21.49
CA ASP A 86 8.45 -6.67 22.46
C ASP A 86 9.92 -7.06 22.33
N GLU A 87 10.20 -8.37 22.18
CA GLU A 87 11.56 -8.89 22.05
C GLU A 87 12.17 -8.50 20.71
N ARG A 88 11.38 -8.53 19.63
CA ARG A 88 11.81 -8.08 18.30
C ARG A 88 12.16 -6.60 18.28
N VAL A 89 11.31 -5.76 18.89
CA VAL A 89 11.54 -4.31 19.00
C VAL A 89 12.78 -4.02 19.84
N LYS A 90 12.94 -4.65 21.02
CA LYS A 90 14.13 -4.50 21.86
C LYS A 90 15.40 -4.95 21.13
N CYS A 91 15.36 -6.11 20.47
CA CYS A 91 16.47 -6.59 19.66
C CYS A 91 16.85 -5.57 18.58
N ARG A 92 15.87 -5.03 17.85
CA ARG A 92 16.07 -4.03 16.80
C ARG A 92 16.75 -2.77 17.31
N LEU A 93 16.29 -2.23 18.44
CA LEU A 93 16.83 -1.00 19.03
C LEU A 93 18.29 -1.17 19.48
N ASN A 94 18.71 -2.41 19.78
CA ASN A 94 20.08 -2.77 20.17
C ASN A 94 21.00 -3.16 19.01
N LEU A 95 20.53 -3.16 17.76
CA LEU A 95 21.38 -3.49 16.63
C LEU A 95 22.42 -2.40 16.39
N GLU A 96 23.67 -2.82 16.14
CA GLU A 96 24.78 -1.92 15.84
C GLU A 96 25.36 -2.16 14.44
N GLY A 97 26.06 -1.14 13.93
CA GLY A 97 26.91 -1.21 12.74
C GLY A 97 26.26 -1.87 11.53
N ARG A 98 26.90 -2.94 11.03
CA ARG A 98 26.44 -3.65 9.81
C ARG A 98 25.14 -4.39 10.00
N ASP A 99 24.81 -4.85 11.21
CA ASP A 99 23.55 -5.56 11.46
C ASP A 99 22.39 -4.58 11.45
N ARG A 100 22.54 -3.42 12.10
CA ARG A 100 21.55 -2.32 12.01
C ARG A 100 21.32 -1.92 10.56
N TYR A 101 22.40 -1.78 9.78
CA TYR A 101 22.31 -1.42 8.37
C TYR A 101 21.66 -2.52 7.52
N LYS A 102 22.04 -3.79 7.71
CA LYS A 102 21.47 -4.93 6.96
C LYS A 102 19.99 -5.10 7.26
N GLU A 103 19.58 -5.01 8.52
CA GLU A 103 18.16 -5.09 8.91
C GLU A 103 17.37 -3.83 8.50
N ALA A 104 18.00 -2.65 8.52
CA ALA A 104 17.42 -1.43 7.96
C ALA A 104 17.29 -1.48 6.42
N GLN A 105 18.23 -2.10 5.72
CA GLN A 105 18.24 -2.27 4.25
C GLN A 105 17.29 -3.35 3.75
N LEU A 106 17.17 -4.45 4.49
CA LEU A 106 16.11 -5.44 4.30
C LEU A 106 14.75 -4.88 4.73
N GLN A 107 14.76 -3.64 5.23
CA GLN A 107 13.63 -2.82 5.65
C GLN A 107 12.77 -3.60 6.63
N PHE A 108 13.13 -3.50 7.92
CA PHE A 108 12.23 -3.67 9.05
C PHE A 108 10.79 -3.67 8.58
N LEU A 109 10.26 -4.86 8.33
CA LEU A 109 8.85 -5.01 8.13
C LEU A 109 8.26 -4.46 9.43
N PRO A 110 7.51 -3.36 9.38
CA PRO A 110 6.76 -2.94 10.56
C PRO A 110 6.06 -4.17 11.09
N GLU A 111 6.06 -4.34 12.40
CA GLU A 111 5.50 -5.54 13.01
C GLU A 111 4.03 -5.73 12.58
N GLU A 112 3.34 -4.61 12.31
CA GLU A 112 2.11 -4.53 11.53
C GLU A 112 2.08 -5.42 10.27
N CYS A 113 3.07 -5.28 9.38
CA CYS A 113 3.14 -6.02 8.12
C CYS A 113 3.49 -7.49 8.33
N ARG A 114 4.23 -7.83 9.40
CA ARG A 114 4.55 -9.23 9.75
C ARG A 114 3.32 -10.00 10.21
N ALA A 115 2.40 -9.34 10.91
CA ALA A 115 1.14 -9.91 11.34
C ALA A 115 0.13 -10.13 10.20
N GLN A 116 0.50 -9.87 8.93
CA GLN A 116 -0.33 -10.06 7.75
C GLN A 116 0.21 -11.20 6.89
N ASP A 117 -0.68 -11.82 6.11
CA ASP A 117 -0.33 -12.88 5.17
C ASP A 117 -0.57 -12.48 3.71
N GLY A 118 0.13 -13.17 2.79
CA GLY A 118 -0.12 -13.11 1.34
C GLY A 118 -0.18 -11.70 0.75
N ASP A 119 -1.27 -11.40 0.06
CA ASP A 119 -1.46 -10.11 -0.63
C ASP A 119 -1.52 -8.93 0.35
N ALA A 120 -2.07 -9.12 1.55
CA ALA A 120 -2.16 -8.07 2.56
C ALA A 120 -0.76 -7.67 3.06
N ARG A 121 0.11 -8.66 3.31
CA ARG A 121 1.52 -8.47 3.63
C ARG A 121 2.23 -7.72 2.52
N SER A 122 2.13 -8.21 1.29
CA SER A 122 2.76 -7.60 0.11
C SER A 122 2.31 -6.15 -0.11
N ARG A 123 1.03 -5.84 0.11
CA ARG A 123 0.48 -4.48 0.05
C ARG A 123 1.10 -3.60 1.14
N CYS A 124 1.13 -4.07 2.39
CA CYS A 124 1.71 -3.36 3.52
C CYS A 124 3.16 -2.96 3.23
N ILE A 125 3.98 -3.92 2.80
CA ILE A 125 5.40 -3.71 2.44
C ILE A 125 5.56 -2.65 1.36
N ARG A 126 4.74 -2.73 0.30
CA ARG A 126 4.79 -1.79 -0.81
C ARG A 126 4.50 -0.36 -0.38
N VAL A 127 3.54 -0.18 0.52
CA VAL A 127 3.14 1.12 1.04
C VAL A 127 4.28 1.75 1.88
N TYR A 128 4.95 0.97 2.72
CA TYR A 128 6.15 1.44 3.45
C TYR A 128 7.29 1.78 2.50
N LYS A 129 7.57 0.94 1.50
CA LYS A 129 8.58 1.22 0.45
C LYS A 129 8.31 2.53 -0.29
N LEU A 130 7.06 2.76 -0.68
CA LEU A 130 6.64 3.96 -1.41
C LEU A 130 6.85 5.25 -0.59
N THR A 131 6.72 5.15 0.73
CA THR A 131 6.81 6.30 1.63
C THR A 131 8.16 6.45 2.30
N GLN A 132 9.11 5.55 2.05
CA GLN A 132 10.42 5.52 2.72
C GLN A 132 11.17 6.86 2.63
N GLN A 133 11.17 7.47 1.44
CA GLN A 133 11.80 8.76 1.17
C GLN A 133 11.20 9.90 2.02
N CYS A 134 9.98 9.76 2.52
CA CYS A 134 9.36 10.80 3.34
C CYS A 134 10.04 10.95 4.69
N TRP A 135 10.73 9.91 5.20
CA TRP A 135 11.41 9.91 6.50
C TRP A 135 12.74 10.65 6.50
N GLU A 136 13.26 11.03 5.33
CA GLU A 136 14.48 11.84 5.19
C GLU A 136 14.30 13.26 5.74
N SER A 137 13.07 13.78 5.73
CA SER A 137 12.75 15.07 6.36
C SER A 137 12.91 14.98 7.88
N LYS A 138 13.40 16.03 8.54
CA LYS A 138 13.39 16.14 10.01
C LYS A 138 12.10 16.75 10.57
N ASP A 139 11.28 17.37 9.72
CA ASP A 139 10.02 17.99 10.11
C ASP A 139 8.83 17.03 9.94
N ASP A 140 8.04 16.86 10.99
CA ASP A 140 6.89 15.95 11.02
C ASP A 140 5.80 16.33 10.03
N LYS A 141 5.54 17.64 9.86
CA LYS A 141 4.47 18.10 8.95
C LYS A 141 4.86 17.78 7.51
N LEU A 142 6.13 17.98 7.16
CA LEU A 142 6.68 17.61 5.86
C LEU A 142 6.66 16.09 5.64
N ARG A 143 7.02 15.27 6.65
CA ARG A 143 6.92 13.80 6.58
C ARG A 143 5.49 13.36 6.25
N ILE A 144 4.52 13.81 7.05
CA ILE A 144 3.11 13.42 6.89
C ILE A 144 2.52 13.99 5.59
N SER A 145 2.92 15.19 5.17
CA SER A 145 2.51 15.74 3.87
C SER A 145 3.05 14.91 2.70
N CYS A 146 4.32 14.48 2.76
CA CYS A 146 4.90 13.58 1.78
C CYS A 146 4.19 12.23 1.73
N VAL A 147 3.88 11.62 2.89
CA VAL A 147 3.12 10.37 2.97
C VAL A 147 1.76 10.53 2.29
N LYS A 148 1.01 11.58 2.63
CA LYS A 148 -0.29 11.86 2.01
C LYS A 148 -0.19 11.99 0.50
N ARG A 149 0.83 12.67 -0.01
CA ARG A 149 1.07 12.81 -1.46
C ARG A 149 1.25 11.45 -2.13
N ASN A 150 2.12 10.62 -1.57
CA ASN A 150 2.36 9.26 -2.07
C ASN A 150 1.12 8.35 -1.99
N MET A 151 0.12 8.72 -1.19
CA MET A 151 -1.15 7.99 -1.06
C MET A 151 -2.29 8.57 -1.90
N GLY A 152 -2.04 9.61 -2.69
CA GLY A 152 -3.08 10.31 -3.44
C GLY A 152 -4.04 11.11 -2.55
N LEU A 153 -3.60 11.53 -1.37
CA LEU A 153 -4.37 12.35 -0.41
C LEU A 153 -3.89 13.82 -0.41
N GLU A 154 -3.61 14.36 -1.59
CA GLU A 154 -3.18 15.75 -1.73
C GLU A 154 -4.30 16.74 -1.40
N LYS A 155 -5.53 16.42 -1.80
CA LYS A 155 -6.71 17.24 -1.50
C LYS A 155 -7.30 16.87 -0.14
N PRO A 156 -8.12 17.75 0.45
CA PRO A 156 -8.93 17.40 1.60
C PRO A 156 -9.78 16.16 1.32
N VAL A 157 -9.83 15.21 2.27
CA VAL A 157 -10.59 13.95 2.14
C VAL A 157 -12.06 14.20 1.75
N LYS A 158 -12.65 15.31 2.19
CA LYS A 158 -14.02 15.70 1.83
C LYS A 158 -14.18 15.96 0.33
N GLU A 159 -13.18 16.54 -0.32
CA GLU A 159 -13.16 16.79 -1.77
C GLU A 159 -12.95 15.49 -2.54
N GLU A 160 -12.04 14.63 -2.09
CA GLU A 160 -11.84 13.30 -2.69
C GLU A 160 -13.12 12.44 -2.61
N ILE A 161 -13.84 12.50 -1.49
CA ILE A 161 -15.17 11.84 -1.36
C ILE A 161 -16.16 12.41 -2.38
N ALA A 162 -16.15 13.72 -2.61
CA ALA A 162 -17.02 14.33 -3.60
C ALA A 162 -16.66 13.84 -5.01
N SER A 163 -15.38 13.82 -5.37
CA SER A 163 -14.91 13.28 -6.65
C SER A 163 -15.30 11.80 -6.86
N CYS A 164 -15.19 10.95 -5.85
CA CYS A 164 -15.66 9.56 -5.97
C CYS A 164 -17.18 9.43 -6.18
N LYS A 165 -17.99 10.40 -5.72
CA LYS A 165 -19.45 10.37 -5.88
C LYS A 165 -19.92 10.67 -7.29
N GLU A 166 -19.12 11.38 -8.08
CA GLU A 166 -19.39 11.68 -9.49
C GLU A 166 -19.18 10.45 -10.40
N LEU A 167 -18.50 9.41 -9.91
CA LEU A 167 -18.36 8.13 -10.61
C LEU A 167 -19.62 7.26 -10.43
N GLU A 168 -19.80 6.30 -11.33
CA GLU A 168 -20.94 5.38 -11.31
C GLU A 168 -20.50 3.91 -11.15
N GLY A 169 -21.45 3.04 -10.76
CA GLY A 169 -21.25 1.59 -10.68
C GLY A 169 -20.02 1.14 -9.88
N ASP A 170 -19.27 0.20 -10.46
CA ASP A 170 -18.10 -0.42 -9.84
C ASP A 170 -16.94 0.57 -9.65
N GLU A 171 -16.80 1.57 -10.53
CA GLU A 171 -15.75 2.59 -10.42
C GLU A 171 -15.90 3.43 -9.15
N ARG A 172 -17.14 3.82 -8.83
CA ARG A 172 -17.44 4.52 -7.57
C ARG A 172 -17.12 3.67 -6.35
N VAL A 173 -17.50 2.39 -6.38
CA VAL A 173 -17.25 1.46 -5.26
C VAL A 173 -15.75 1.31 -5.03
N GLN A 174 -14.98 1.14 -6.10
CA GLN A 174 -13.53 1.00 -6.05
C GLN A 174 -12.86 2.32 -5.57
N CYS A 175 -13.28 3.48 -6.08
CA CYS A 175 -12.77 4.78 -5.65
C CYS A 175 -12.95 5.01 -4.14
N VAL A 176 -14.15 4.74 -3.61
CA VAL A 176 -14.42 4.91 -2.17
C VAL A 176 -13.61 3.93 -1.32
N LYS A 177 -13.40 2.71 -1.82
CA LYS A 177 -12.57 1.69 -1.16
C LYS A 177 -11.11 2.15 -1.09
N ASP A 178 -10.53 2.57 -2.22
CA ASP A 178 -9.15 3.02 -2.31
C ASP A 178 -8.90 4.27 -1.47
N LEU A 179 -9.82 5.24 -1.52
CA LEU A 179 -9.75 6.44 -0.68
C LEU A 179 -9.75 6.09 0.81
N ARG A 180 -10.63 5.16 1.23
CA ARG A 180 -10.69 4.70 2.62
C ARG A 180 -9.38 4.04 3.03
N GLU A 181 -8.85 3.17 2.20
CA GLU A 181 -7.59 2.49 2.39
C GLU A 181 -6.42 3.49 2.53
N SER A 182 -6.29 4.46 1.63
CA SER A 182 -5.29 5.53 1.72
C SER A 182 -5.42 6.33 3.01
N VAL A 183 -6.64 6.67 3.44
CA VAL A 183 -6.87 7.39 4.70
C VAL A 183 -6.40 6.56 5.89
N TYR A 184 -6.71 5.26 5.92
CA TYR A 184 -6.28 4.34 6.98
C TYR A 184 -4.77 4.16 7.02
N ASP A 185 -4.12 3.99 5.87
CA ASP A 185 -2.67 3.92 5.79
C ASP A 185 -2.03 5.24 6.29
N SER A 186 -2.61 6.40 5.94
CA SER A 186 -2.12 7.70 6.42
C SER A 186 -2.23 7.88 7.94
N ILE A 187 -3.20 7.21 8.59
CA ILE A 187 -3.34 7.21 10.05
C ILE A 187 -2.24 6.36 10.67
N LYS A 188 -1.99 5.15 10.14
CA LYS A 188 -0.93 4.27 10.64
C LYS A 188 0.45 4.91 10.51
N PHE A 189 0.71 5.68 9.44
CA PHE A 189 1.96 6.44 9.37
C PHE A 189 2.09 7.59 10.36
N ARG A 190 0.97 8.08 10.91
CA ARG A 190 1.06 8.98 12.07
C ARG A 190 1.52 8.22 13.30
N PHE A 191 1.13 6.96 13.46
CA PHE A 191 1.60 6.11 14.56
C PHE A 191 3.10 5.82 14.38
N TYR A 192 3.51 5.41 13.18
CA TYR A 192 4.94 5.24 12.84
C TYR A 192 5.76 6.52 13.08
N ASN A 193 5.22 7.70 12.76
CA ASN A 193 5.93 8.95 13.05
C ASN A 193 6.12 9.22 14.57
N LEU A 194 5.30 8.62 15.45
CA LEU A 194 5.52 8.68 16.90
C LEU A 194 6.65 7.73 17.33
N GLU A 195 6.74 6.54 16.73
CA GLU A 195 7.86 5.59 16.93
C GLU A 195 9.19 6.27 16.58
N GLU A 196 9.26 6.86 15.39
CA GLU A 196 10.39 7.64 14.91
C GLU A 196 10.81 8.79 15.85
N LYS A 197 9.84 9.45 16.49
CA LYS A 197 10.14 10.50 17.48
C LYS A 197 10.76 9.94 18.74
N ALA A 198 10.23 8.81 19.22
CA ALA A 198 10.74 8.15 20.41
C ALA A 198 12.17 7.66 20.19
N GLU A 199 12.45 7.04 19.04
CA GLU A 199 13.79 6.60 18.66
C GLU A 199 14.77 7.78 18.58
N ARG A 200 14.36 8.95 18.05
CA ARG A 200 15.21 10.14 18.08
C ARG A 200 15.51 10.65 19.50
N LEU A 201 14.58 10.50 20.43
CA LEU A 201 14.81 10.87 21.84
C LEU A 201 15.78 9.89 22.50
N LEU A 202 15.68 8.59 22.17
CA LEU A 202 16.64 7.57 22.59
C LEU A 202 18.04 7.88 22.08
N GLU A 203 18.18 8.14 20.78
CA GLU A 203 19.47 8.49 20.14
C GLU A 203 20.07 9.77 20.73
N ALA A 204 19.24 10.68 21.22
CA ALA A 204 19.67 11.90 21.90
C ALA A 204 19.93 11.72 23.41
N GLY A 205 19.80 10.50 23.95
CA GLY A 205 19.99 10.21 25.37
C GLY A 205 18.94 10.81 26.30
N LYS A 206 17.77 11.21 25.77
CA LYS A 206 16.72 11.93 26.52
C LYS A 206 15.67 11.02 27.16
N ILE A 207 15.80 9.72 26.97
CA ILE A 207 14.94 8.68 27.50
C ILE A 207 15.69 7.35 27.41
N ASP A 208 15.37 6.42 28.30
CA ASP A 208 15.93 5.07 28.28
C ASP A 208 15.32 4.20 27.16
N GLU A 209 16.06 3.15 26.81
CA GLU A 209 15.67 2.22 25.76
C GLU A 209 14.39 1.44 26.11
N GLU A 210 14.22 1.03 27.37
CA GLU A 210 13.08 0.22 27.79
C GLU A 210 11.76 0.97 27.58
N THR A 211 11.72 2.24 27.94
CA THR A 211 10.56 3.12 27.73
C THR A 211 10.25 3.29 26.24
N VAL A 212 11.26 3.40 25.38
CA VAL A 212 11.08 3.54 23.93
C VAL A 212 10.63 2.23 23.31
N ALA A 213 11.25 1.11 23.68
CA ALA A 213 10.87 -0.21 23.22
C ALA A 213 9.41 -0.53 23.57
N LYS A 214 8.98 -0.18 24.78
CA LYS A 214 7.59 -0.33 25.20
C LYS A 214 6.64 0.51 24.34
N LEU A 215 6.94 1.80 24.14
CA LEU A 215 6.12 2.67 23.30
C LEU A 215 5.99 2.11 21.87
N VAL A 216 7.11 1.72 21.25
CA VAL A 216 7.13 1.22 19.88
C VAL A 216 6.29 -0.06 19.78
N SER A 217 6.43 -0.98 20.74
CA SER A 217 5.66 -2.24 20.75
C SER A 217 4.15 -2.00 20.96
N ASP A 218 3.79 -1.06 21.84
CA ASP A 218 2.39 -0.63 22.02
C ASP A 218 1.83 -0.05 20.71
N LEU A 219 2.59 0.79 20.00
CA LEU A 219 2.15 1.40 18.74
C LEU A 219 2.04 0.39 17.59
N GLU A 220 2.98 -0.55 17.48
CA GLU A 220 2.91 -1.68 16.54
C GLU A 220 1.67 -2.55 16.79
N THR A 221 1.41 -2.89 18.05
CA THR A 221 0.20 -3.62 18.45
C THR A 221 -1.05 -2.86 18.04
N LYS A 222 -1.10 -1.54 18.27
CA LYS A 222 -2.24 -0.71 17.86
C LYS A 222 -2.38 -0.61 16.34
N LYS A 223 -1.30 -0.69 15.54
CA LYS A 223 -1.40 -0.78 14.07
C LYS A 223 -2.05 -2.10 13.64
N ILE A 224 -1.72 -3.21 14.29
CA ILE A 224 -2.33 -4.54 14.05
C ILE A 224 -3.83 -4.50 14.39
N GLU A 225 -4.18 -4.08 15.61
CA GLU A 225 -5.58 -3.93 16.02
C GLU A 225 -6.35 -2.99 15.09
N PHE A 226 -5.70 -1.90 14.63
CA PHE A 226 -6.31 -0.97 13.69
C PHE A 226 -6.62 -1.63 12.35
N ASN A 227 -5.76 -2.51 11.84
CA ASN A 227 -6.02 -3.28 10.63
C ASN A 227 -7.17 -4.28 10.84
N GLU A 228 -7.24 -4.93 12.00
CA GLU A 228 -8.25 -5.94 12.34
C GLU A 228 -9.65 -5.37 12.58
N ALA A 229 -9.73 -4.15 13.13
CA ALA A 229 -10.98 -3.45 13.42
C ALA A 229 -11.92 -3.38 12.22
N LYS A 230 -13.18 -3.78 12.42
CA LYS A 230 -14.21 -3.90 11.37
C LYS A 230 -15.03 -2.64 11.20
N THR A 231 -15.13 -1.84 12.26
CA THR A 231 -15.97 -0.64 12.26
C THR A 231 -15.17 0.64 12.40
N LEU A 232 -15.75 1.75 11.94
CA LEU A 232 -15.16 3.08 12.13
C LEU A 232 -15.10 3.46 13.61
N SER A 233 -16.03 2.96 14.43
CA SER A 233 -16.06 3.23 15.88
C SER A 233 -14.86 2.59 16.58
N GLU A 234 -14.59 1.32 16.30
CA GLU A 234 -13.41 0.61 16.82
C GLU A 234 -12.10 1.31 16.42
N LYS A 235 -11.96 1.66 15.15
CA LYS A 235 -10.78 2.41 14.66
C LYS A 235 -10.60 3.76 15.38
N LYS A 236 -11.69 4.45 15.73
CA LYS A 236 -11.63 5.70 16.50
C LYS A 236 -11.19 5.47 17.95
N VAL A 237 -11.63 4.38 18.58
CA VAL A 237 -11.18 3.98 19.92
C VAL A 237 -9.67 3.78 19.91
N ILE A 238 -9.15 3.00 18.97
CA ILE A 238 -7.71 2.73 18.82
C ILE A 238 -6.91 4.02 18.63
N ILE A 239 -7.40 4.97 17.80
CA ILE A 239 -6.75 6.28 17.64
C ILE A 239 -6.66 7.04 18.96
N ASN A 240 -7.69 6.96 19.81
CA ASN A 240 -7.67 7.64 21.11
C ASN A 240 -6.74 6.94 22.10
N GLU A 241 -6.67 5.61 22.08
CA GLU A 241 -5.70 4.85 22.86
C GLU A 241 -4.26 5.21 22.49
N VAL A 242 -3.95 5.33 21.19
CA VAL A 242 -2.63 5.80 20.72
C VAL A 242 -2.30 7.20 21.25
N LYS A 243 -3.29 8.10 21.36
CA LYS A 243 -3.06 9.43 21.95
C LYS A 243 -2.70 9.34 23.43
N GLU A 244 -3.38 8.48 24.19
CA GLU A 244 -3.08 8.30 25.61
C GLU A 244 -1.73 7.59 25.81
N ILE A 245 -1.39 6.58 25.00
CA ILE A 245 -0.07 5.96 24.96
C ILE A 245 1.02 7.03 24.75
N TRP A 246 0.85 7.89 23.74
CA TRP A 246 1.80 8.95 23.46
C TRP A 246 1.91 9.99 24.59
N LYS A 247 0.78 10.38 25.19
CA LYS A 247 0.74 11.32 26.31
C LYS A 247 1.48 10.75 27.54
N ASN A 248 1.31 9.46 27.81
CA ASN A 248 2.04 8.77 28.88
C ASN A 248 3.54 8.71 28.61
N PHE A 249 3.94 8.43 27.36
CA PHE A 249 5.36 8.48 26.97
C PHE A 249 5.95 9.89 27.15
N VAL A 250 5.26 10.94 26.70
CA VAL A 250 5.72 12.33 26.89
C VAL A 250 5.87 12.68 28.38
N LYS A 251 4.99 12.14 29.25
CA LYS A 251 5.13 12.29 30.70
C LYS A 251 6.40 11.60 31.21
N ALA A 252 6.63 10.35 30.82
CA ALA A 252 7.83 9.59 31.19
C ALA A 252 9.12 10.31 30.75
N VAL A 253 9.15 10.87 29.53
CA VAL A 253 10.29 11.68 29.06
C VAL A 253 10.56 12.89 29.96
N ARG A 254 9.52 13.58 30.46
CA ARG A 254 9.72 14.71 31.37
C ARG A 254 10.27 14.27 32.72
N GLU A 255 9.75 13.17 33.26
CA GLU A 255 10.20 12.61 34.54
C GLU A 255 11.65 12.12 34.43
N TYR A 256 12.00 11.44 33.35
CA TYR A 256 13.37 10.98 33.07
C TYR A 256 14.37 12.15 33.02
N ASN A 257 14.06 13.21 32.26
CA ASN A 257 14.96 14.35 32.15
C ASN A 257 15.01 15.21 33.43
N GLY A 258 13.91 15.31 34.18
CA GLY A 258 13.89 16.00 35.48
C GLY A 258 14.74 15.30 36.54
N GLY A 259 14.91 13.98 36.45
CA GLY A 259 15.80 13.22 37.34
C GLY A 259 17.29 13.25 36.95
N ILE A 260 17.62 13.72 35.74
CA ILE A 260 19.02 13.85 35.27
C ILE A 260 19.68 15.12 35.83
N ASP A 261 18.91 16.18 36.09
CA ASP A 261 19.44 17.45 36.61
C ASP A 261 19.76 17.42 38.12
N GLU A 262 19.39 16.34 38.83
CA GLU A 262 19.60 16.20 40.29
C GLU A 262 20.80 15.32 40.69
N ASN A 263 21.59 14.80 39.74
CA ASN A 263 22.79 13.99 39.99
C ASN A 263 24.02 14.53 39.25
#